data_AF-A0A2K3J6W4-F1
#
_entry.id   AF-A0A2K3J6W4-F1
#
_cell.length_a   1.000
_cell.length_b   1.000
_cell.length_c   1.000
_cell.angle_alpha   90.00
_cell.angle_beta   90.00
_cell.angle_gamma   90.00
#
_symmetry.space_group_name_H-M   'P 1'
#
loop_
_entity.id
_entity.type
_entity.pdbx_description
1 polymer ?
#
loop_
_entity_poly.entity_id
_entity_poly.type
_entity_poly.pdbx_seq_one_letter_code
_entity_poly.pdbx_strand_id
1 'polypeptide(L)'
;MCFTLGFAIYLYLKNLNYKKARKIGLLLAILILILLLTPYMILMTHLKAEANRPELQKLVKTIISDSDTDEAKTKKLLEWFNTSKNNIYNNYYLKVKGTLGFGGKIRVYLGEPYIGIRTFNDKDSLWILTSRYGHCGEYALIFRDMADEAGLTVRRARCFGEDHEWNEVLINGTWIVIDATRVGTAKDNGYNVSPKFMEKKVAGNRGTTEGNVSYVIAEYLNGTIVDITSRYTKIVNISIAAQDENGNTLSNVKIKIKSNNRYSAYDTRLSNTTNQNGICSFTLGGGDYIFESITNDIIPLFREKSIVFTEDIPNLNFTVVLKSDWTKNEVLFYGVISGIVIAVLFIFIFYIKKKKI
;
A
#
# COMPACT_ATOMS: atom_id res chain seq x y z
N MET A 1 27.28 13.56 -2.13
CA MET A 1 26.45 13.12 -3.28
C MET A 1 25.56 14.23 -3.89
N CYS A 2 25.18 15.29 -3.18
CA CYS A 2 24.36 16.38 -3.77
C CYS A 2 25.16 17.47 -4.50
N PHE A 3 26.42 17.73 -4.12
CA PHE A 3 27.33 18.62 -4.86
C PHE A 3 27.56 18.16 -6.32
N THR A 4 27.60 16.85 -6.54
CA THR A 4 27.74 16.24 -7.87
C THR A 4 26.46 16.36 -8.70
N LEU A 5 25.27 16.38 -8.08
CA LEU A 5 23.99 16.45 -8.81
C LEU A 5 23.69 17.88 -9.29
N GLY A 6 23.92 18.89 -8.46
CA GLY A 6 23.74 20.30 -8.85
C GLY A 6 24.75 20.73 -9.93
N PHE A 7 26.01 20.32 -9.79
CA PHE A 7 27.05 20.58 -10.79
C PHE A 7 26.83 19.79 -12.09
N ALA A 8 26.30 18.56 -12.02
CA ALA A 8 25.92 17.78 -13.19
C ALA A 8 24.71 18.39 -13.93
N ILE A 9 23.67 18.86 -13.22
CA ILE A 9 22.53 19.55 -13.83
C ILE A 9 22.99 20.87 -14.47
N TYR A 10 23.89 21.61 -13.82
CA TYR A 10 24.50 22.83 -14.36
C TYR A 10 25.29 22.58 -15.66
N LEU A 11 26.21 21.61 -15.67
CA LEU A 11 26.98 21.25 -16.86
C LEU A 11 26.11 20.65 -17.96
N TYR A 12 25.08 19.88 -17.59
CA TYR A 12 24.12 19.32 -18.51
C TYR A 12 23.33 20.42 -19.21
N LEU A 13 22.65 21.30 -18.47
CA LEU A 13 21.83 22.39 -19.04
C LEU A 13 22.65 23.37 -19.89
N LYS A 14 23.89 23.67 -19.50
CA LYS A 14 24.80 24.56 -20.25
C LYS A 14 25.21 24.00 -21.63
N ASN A 15 25.21 22.68 -21.78
CA ASN A 15 25.58 21.98 -23.02
C ASN A 15 24.38 21.44 -23.82
N LEU A 16 23.14 21.72 -23.40
CA LEU A 16 21.96 21.29 -24.16
C LEU A 16 21.73 22.20 -25.36
N ASN A 17 21.76 21.61 -26.55
CA ASN A 17 21.17 22.24 -27.73
C ASN A 17 19.70 22.61 -27.44
N TYR A 18 19.27 23.78 -27.92
CA TYR A 18 17.90 24.30 -27.87
C TYR A 18 16.80 23.24 -28.06
N LYS A 19 16.98 22.28 -28.98
CA LYS A 19 16.03 21.16 -29.17
C LYS A 19 15.83 20.30 -27.93
N LYS A 20 16.89 20.02 -27.16
CA LYS A 20 16.79 19.25 -25.91
C LYS A 20 16.21 20.11 -24.78
N ALA A 21 16.58 21.39 -24.69
CA ALA A 21 15.99 22.31 -23.72
C ALA A 21 14.47 22.45 -23.90
N ARG A 22 13.98 22.56 -25.16
CA ARG A 22 12.55 22.57 -25.47
C ARG A 22 11.83 21.29 -25.05
N LYS A 23 12.44 20.11 -25.24
CA LYS A 23 11.88 18.83 -24.78
C LYS A 23 11.77 18.77 -23.26
N ILE A 24 12.80 19.21 -22.53
CA ILE A 24 12.77 19.27 -21.06
C ILE A 24 11.70 20.26 -20.58
N GLY A 25 11.62 21.44 -21.18
CA GLY A 25 10.58 22.42 -20.86
C GLY A 25 9.17 21.87 -21.06
N LEU A 26 8.93 21.14 -22.16
CA LEU A 26 7.65 20.47 -22.41
C LEU A 26 7.34 19.40 -21.36
N LEU A 27 8.32 18.56 -21.00
CA LEU A 27 8.15 17.54 -19.96
C LEU A 27 7.84 18.17 -18.59
N LEU A 28 8.51 19.27 -18.24
CA LEU A 28 8.22 20.02 -17.01
C LEU A 28 6.83 20.65 -17.04
N ALA A 29 6.41 21.21 -18.17
CA ALA A 29 5.06 21.76 -18.33
C ALA A 29 3.98 20.67 -18.17
N ILE A 30 4.18 19.49 -18.75
CA ILE A 30 3.28 18.33 -18.58
C ILE A 30 3.26 17.89 -17.11
N LEU A 31 4.42 17.82 -16.44
CA LEU A 31 4.50 17.45 -15.03
C LEU A 31 3.76 18.45 -14.14
N ILE A 32 3.95 19.75 -14.35
CA ILE A 32 3.23 20.82 -13.63
C ILE A 32 1.73 20.70 -13.88
N LEU A 33 1.31 20.47 -15.13
CA LEU A 33 -0.10 20.29 -15.46
C LEU A 33 -0.70 19.08 -14.74
N ILE A 34 0.00 17.93 -14.69
CA ILE A 34 -0.44 16.75 -13.93
C ILE A 34 -0.60 17.08 -12.44
N LEU A 35 0.37 17.79 -11.85
CA LEU A 35 0.31 18.20 -10.44
C LEU A 35 -0.87 19.15 -10.17
N LEU A 36 -1.14 20.10 -11.07
CA LEU A 36 -2.26 21.02 -10.97
C LEU A 36 -3.61 20.33 -11.16
N LEU A 37 -3.70 19.32 -12.03
CA LEU A 37 -4.93 18.58 -12.29
C LEU A 37 -5.23 17.52 -11.21
N THR A 38 -4.24 17.04 -10.48
CA THR A 38 -4.42 15.96 -9.49
C THR A 38 -5.46 16.30 -8.40
N PRO A 39 -5.45 17.49 -7.76
CA PRO A 39 -6.50 17.87 -6.80
C PRO A 39 -7.90 17.89 -7.41
N TYR A 40 -8.04 18.37 -8.66
CA TYR A 40 -9.31 18.35 -9.37
C TYR A 40 -9.78 16.92 -9.65
N MET A 41 -8.87 16.02 -10.03
CA MET A 41 -9.18 14.61 -10.20
C MET A 41 -9.67 13.97 -8.90
N ILE A 42 -9.02 14.25 -7.77
CA ILE A 42 -9.45 13.75 -6.45
C ILE A 42 -10.88 14.24 -6.13
N LEU A 43 -11.15 15.54 -6.30
CA LEU A 43 -12.47 16.11 -6.08
C LEU A 43 -13.52 15.50 -7.01
N MET A 44 -13.21 15.35 -8.30
CA MET A 44 -14.09 14.72 -9.27
C MET A 44 -14.39 13.26 -8.93
N THR A 45 -13.38 12.50 -8.50
CA THR A 45 -13.59 11.10 -8.08
C THR A 45 -14.49 11.02 -6.85
N HIS A 46 -14.33 11.94 -5.89
CA HIS A 46 -15.16 12.01 -4.70
C HIS A 46 -16.63 12.33 -5.04
N LEU A 47 -16.86 13.44 -5.76
CA LEU A 47 -18.22 13.85 -6.17
C LEU A 47 -18.92 12.77 -7.00
N LYS A 48 -18.18 12.11 -7.89
CA LYS A 48 -18.74 11.04 -8.71
C LYS A 48 -19.01 9.77 -7.90
N ALA A 49 -18.18 9.43 -6.92
CA ALA A 49 -18.43 8.34 -6.00
C ALA A 49 -19.74 8.56 -5.21
N GLU A 50 -19.93 9.76 -4.65
CA GLU A 50 -21.18 10.11 -3.94
C GLU A 50 -22.40 9.99 -4.87
N ALA A 51 -22.29 10.50 -6.10
CA ALA A 51 -23.37 10.44 -7.09
C ALA A 51 -23.71 9.01 -7.56
N ASN A 52 -22.81 8.04 -7.39
CA ASN A 52 -23.04 6.65 -7.78
C ASN A 52 -23.80 5.85 -6.71
N ARG A 53 -24.10 6.43 -5.54
CA ARG A 53 -24.84 5.72 -4.47
C ARG A 53 -26.17 5.12 -4.96
N PRO A 54 -27.06 5.84 -5.68
CA PRO A 54 -28.30 5.25 -6.19
C PRO A 54 -28.08 4.17 -7.26
N GLU A 55 -27.02 4.28 -8.07
CA GLU A 55 -26.63 3.26 -9.05
C GLU A 55 -26.28 1.96 -8.34
N LEU A 56 -25.49 2.02 -7.25
CA LEU A 56 -25.15 0.85 -6.45
C LEU A 56 -26.41 0.16 -5.90
N GLN A 57 -27.35 0.91 -5.33
CA GLN A 57 -28.59 0.35 -4.76
C GLN A 57 -29.42 -0.39 -5.83
N LYS A 58 -29.60 0.25 -6.98
CA LYS A 58 -30.31 -0.35 -8.12
C LYS A 58 -29.61 -1.61 -8.62
N LEU A 59 -28.28 -1.54 -8.77
CA LEU A 59 -27.46 -2.66 -9.21
C LEU A 59 -27.59 -3.85 -8.27
N VAL A 60 -27.37 -3.64 -6.98
CA VAL A 60 -27.43 -4.70 -5.96
C VAL A 60 -28.82 -5.31 -5.90
N LYS A 61 -29.88 -4.48 -5.83
CA LYS A 61 -31.27 -4.95 -5.85
C LYS A 61 -31.58 -5.82 -7.07
N THR A 62 -31.02 -5.46 -8.24
CA THR A 62 -31.19 -6.25 -9.47
C THR A 62 -30.48 -7.60 -9.35
N ILE A 63 -29.22 -7.60 -8.90
CA ILE A 63 -28.40 -8.81 -8.79
C ILE A 63 -29.00 -9.84 -7.82
N ILE A 64 -29.57 -9.38 -6.70
CA ILE A 64 -30.05 -10.27 -5.63
C ILE A 64 -31.57 -10.48 -5.63
N SER A 65 -32.28 -10.03 -6.67
CA SER A 65 -33.76 -9.96 -6.69
C SER A 65 -34.46 -11.31 -6.43
N ASP A 66 -33.80 -12.42 -6.76
CA ASP A 66 -34.25 -13.80 -6.61
C ASP A 66 -33.31 -14.57 -5.65
N SER A 67 -32.82 -13.93 -4.58
CA SER A 67 -31.94 -14.54 -3.58
C SER A 67 -32.41 -14.31 -2.15
N ASP A 68 -32.82 -15.40 -1.49
CA ASP A 68 -33.37 -15.37 -0.14
C ASP A 68 -32.34 -15.65 0.96
N THR A 69 -31.16 -16.16 0.61
CA THR A 69 -30.10 -16.50 1.58
C THR A 69 -28.85 -15.66 1.41
N ASP A 70 -28.12 -15.44 2.50
CA ASP A 70 -26.85 -14.68 2.47
C ASP A 70 -25.80 -15.34 1.58
N GLU A 71 -25.77 -16.68 1.54
CA GLU A 71 -24.95 -17.44 0.61
C GLU A 71 -25.33 -17.18 -0.86
N ALA A 72 -26.62 -17.23 -1.20
CA ALA A 72 -27.08 -16.98 -2.57
C ALA A 72 -26.77 -15.54 -3.00
N LYS A 73 -27.05 -14.56 -2.14
CA LYS A 73 -26.70 -13.15 -2.37
C LYS A 73 -25.20 -12.99 -2.62
N THR A 74 -24.36 -13.55 -1.74
CA THR A 74 -22.89 -13.49 -1.84
C THR A 74 -22.39 -14.03 -3.18
N LYS A 75 -22.87 -15.20 -3.60
CA LYS A 75 -22.46 -15.83 -4.87
C LYS A 75 -22.89 -14.99 -6.08
N LYS A 76 -24.11 -14.44 -6.10
CA LYS A 76 -24.57 -13.58 -7.20
C LYS A 76 -23.81 -12.26 -7.28
N LEU A 77 -23.51 -11.64 -6.13
CA LEU A 77 -22.64 -10.46 -6.09
C LEU A 77 -21.25 -10.78 -6.64
N LEU A 78 -20.67 -11.93 -6.28
CA LEU A 78 -19.39 -12.39 -6.85
C LEU A 78 -19.46 -12.56 -8.38
N GLU A 79 -20.53 -13.14 -8.92
CA GLU A 79 -20.69 -13.33 -10.37
C GLU A 79 -20.72 -12.03 -11.18
N TRP A 80 -20.96 -10.89 -10.54
CA TRP A 80 -20.82 -9.59 -11.19
C TRP A 80 -19.38 -9.28 -11.58
N PHE A 81 -18.39 -9.81 -10.84
CA PHE A 81 -16.96 -9.64 -11.12
C PHE A 81 -16.42 -10.60 -12.18
N ASN A 82 -17.27 -11.41 -12.80
CA ASN A 82 -16.84 -12.36 -13.82
C ASN A 82 -16.15 -11.61 -14.97
N THR A 83 -14.92 -12.04 -15.29
CA THR A 83 -14.06 -11.40 -16.29
C THR A 83 -14.70 -11.36 -17.68
N SER A 84 -15.58 -12.30 -18.02
CA SER A 84 -16.30 -12.29 -19.30
C SER A 84 -17.35 -11.18 -19.41
N LYS A 85 -17.76 -10.57 -18.30
CA LYS A 85 -18.77 -9.51 -18.25
C LYS A 85 -18.19 -8.10 -18.40
N ASN A 86 -16.86 -7.93 -18.38
CA ASN A 86 -16.17 -6.63 -18.46
C ASN A 86 -16.68 -5.56 -17.47
N ASN A 87 -17.25 -5.96 -16.34
CA ASN A 87 -17.78 -5.03 -15.34
C ASN A 87 -16.67 -4.29 -14.59
N ILE A 88 -15.48 -4.89 -14.46
CA ILE A 88 -14.27 -4.23 -14.01
C ILE A 88 -13.08 -4.76 -14.82
N TYR A 89 -12.37 -3.86 -15.47
CA TYR A 89 -11.09 -4.10 -16.10
C TYR A 89 -10.01 -4.36 -15.03
N ASN A 90 -9.58 -5.61 -14.95
CA ASN A 90 -8.55 -6.04 -14.02
C ASN A 90 -7.15 -5.70 -14.55
N ASN A 91 -6.40 -4.86 -13.84
CA ASN A 91 -5.03 -4.52 -14.26
C ASN A 91 -4.10 -5.74 -14.40
N TYR A 92 -4.33 -6.84 -13.67
CA TYR A 92 -3.50 -8.05 -13.79
C TYR A 92 -3.66 -8.75 -15.16
N TYR A 93 -4.83 -8.62 -15.79
CA TYR A 93 -5.15 -9.25 -17.08
C TYR A 93 -4.99 -8.30 -18.27
N LEU A 94 -4.93 -7.00 -18.03
CA LEU A 94 -4.63 -5.96 -19.04
C LEU A 94 -3.14 -5.91 -19.46
N LYS A 95 -2.42 -7.04 -19.44
CA LYS A 95 -1.00 -7.11 -19.85
C LYS A 95 -0.85 -6.88 -21.36
N VAL A 96 -0.94 -5.63 -21.78
CA VAL A 96 -0.63 -5.20 -23.15
C VAL A 96 0.64 -4.37 -23.15
N LYS A 97 1.52 -4.62 -24.13
CA LYS A 97 2.76 -3.87 -24.36
C LYS A 97 2.42 -2.39 -24.57
N GLY A 98 3.08 -1.50 -23.82
CA GLY A 98 2.89 -0.04 -23.95
C GLY A 98 1.94 0.56 -22.93
N THR A 99 2.26 0.44 -21.64
CA THR A 99 1.54 1.16 -20.57
C THR A 99 2.39 2.32 -20.06
N LEU A 100 1.77 3.49 -19.91
CA LEU A 100 2.34 4.63 -19.20
C LEU A 100 1.57 4.79 -17.88
N GLY A 101 2.29 4.70 -16.77
CA GLY A 101 1.72 4.83 -15.43
C GLY A 101 2.14 6.14 -14.77
N PHE A 102 1.19 6.82 -14.14
CA PHE A 102 1.45 8.02 -13.34
C PHE A 102 0.99 7.78 -11.90
N GLY A 103 1.94 7.84 -10.96
CA GLY A 103 1.67 7.70 -9.51
C GLY A 103 1.02 6.37 -9.09
N GLY A 104 1.04 5.34 -9.94
CA GLY A 104 0.39 4.05 -9.69
C GLY A 104 -1.15 4.09 -9.68
N LYS A 105 -1.76 5.26 -9.91
CA LYS A 105 -3.22 5.49 -9.86
C LYS A 105 -3.84 5.69 -11.24
N ILE A 106 -3.08 6.28 -12.17
CA ILE A 106 -3.53 6.48 -13.55
C ILE A 106 -2.67 5.61 -14.45
N ARG A 107 -3.31 4.86 -15.36
CA ARG A 107 -2.64 4.08 -16.40
C ARG A 107 -3.26 4.36 -17.75
N VAL A 108 -2.41 4.51 -18.76
CA VAL A 108 -2.83 4.64 -20.16
C VAL A 108 -2.48 3.34 -20.89
N TYR A 109 -3.42 2.87 -21.71
CA TYR A 109 -3.38 1.63 -22.47
C TYR A 109 -3.60 1.90 -23.96
N LEU A 110 -3.05 1.03 -24.80
CA LEU A 110 -3.27 1.08 -26.26
C LEU A 110 -4.60 0.46 -26.71
N GLY A 111 -5.30 -0.25 -25.81
CA GLY A 111 -6.63 -0.80 -26.02
C GLY A 111 -7.52 -0.53 -24.82
N GLU A 112 -8.78 -0.96 -24.87
CA GLU A 112 -9.74 -0.78 -23.77
C GLU A 112 -9.15 -1.22 -22.41
N PRO A 113 -9.34 -0.44 -21.33
CA PRO A 113 -10.21 0.75 -21.23
C PRO A 113 -9.58 2.08 -21.71
N TYR A 114 -8.42 2.04 -22.39
CA TYR A 114 -7.57 3.18 -22.79
C TYR A 114 -7.00 3.99 -21.62
N ILE A 115 -7.80 4.31 -20.61
CA ILE A 115 -7.39 5.00 -19.39
C ILE A 115 -8.01 4.27 -18.20
N GLY A 116 -7.16 3.78 -17.30
CA GLY A 116 -7.55 3.24 -16.00
C GLY A 116 -7.26 4.26 -14.90
N ILE A 117 -8.28 4.64 -14.13
CA ILE A 117 -8.13 5.55 -12.99
C ILE A 117 -8.60 4.81 -11.73
N ARG A 118 -7.64 4.49 -10.86
CA ARG A 118 -7.89 3.87 -9.55
C ARG A 118 -8.51 4.86 -8.58
N THR A 119 -9.10 4.35 -7.51
CA THR A 119 -9.53 5.23 -6.41
C THR A 119 -8.34 5.90 -5.73
N PHE A 120 -8.48 7.16 -5.36
CA PHE A 120 -7.50 7.91 -4.58
C PHE A 120 -7.67 7.67 -3.07
N ASN A 121 -8.89 7.36 -2.63
CA ASN A 121 -9.26 7.17 -1.23
C ASN A 121 -10.23 6.00 -1.08
N ASP A 122 -10.07 5.20 -0.03
CA ASP A 122 -10.94 4.07 0.29
C ASP A 122 -12.41 4.52 0.52
N LYS A 123 -12.64 5.78 0.91
CA LYS A 123 -13.99 6.37 1.07
C LYS A 123 -14.72 6.60 -0.25
N ASP A 124 -13.99 6.71 -1.36
CA ASP A 124 -14.54 6.97 -2.68
C ASP A 124 -14.66 5.68 -3.49
N SER A 125 -14.90 4.55 -2.82
CA SER A 125 -15.00 3.21 -3.41
C SER A 125 -16.05 3.13 -4.53
N LEU A 126 -17.14 3.88 -4.44
CA LEU A 126 -18.16 3.92 -5.50
C LEU A 126 -17.68 4.56 -6.80
N TRP A 127 -16.52 5.23 -6.82
CA TRP A 127 -15.83 5.63 -8.05
C TRP A 127 -15.59 4.44 -8.98
N ILE A 128 -15.45 3.23 -8.44
CA ILE A 128 -15.19 2.00 -9.19
C ILE A 128 -16.34 1.65 -10.13
N LEU A 129 -17.59 2.06 -9.81
CA LEU A 129 -18.73 1.93 -10.72
C LEU A 129 -18.61 2.84 -11.95
N THR A 130 -17.81 3.91 -11.87
CA THR A 130 -17.50 4.77 -13.01
C THR A 130 -16.22 4.37 -13.72
N SER A 131 -15.12 4.21 -12.98
CA SER A 131 -13.83 3.90 -13.61
C SER A 131 -13.78 2.50 -14.19
N ARG A 132 -14.58 1.57 -13.63
CA ARG A 132 -14.61 0.16 -14.00
C ARG A 132 -13.19 -0.43 -14.02
N TYR A 133 -12.27 0.05 -13.19
CA TYR A 133 -10.86 -0.29 -13.27
C TYR A 133 -10.25 -0.44 -11.88
N GLY A 134 -9.46 -1.51 -11.67
CA GLY A 134 -8.92 -1.78 -10.35
C GLY A 134 -7.98 -2.97 -10.24
N HIS A 135 -7.41 -3.10 -9.04
CA HIS A 135 -6.63 -4.22 -8.52
C HIS A 135 -7.40 -4.89 -7.36
N CYS A 136 -6.76 -5.79 -6.62
CA CYS A 136 -7.36 -6.43 -5.44
C CYS A 136 -8.01 -5.45 -4.45
N GLY A 137 -7.39 -4.30 -4.16
CA GLY A 137 -7.98 -3.28 -3.27
C GLY A 137 -9.30 -2.72 -3.78
N GLU A 138 -9.39 -2.35 -5.07
CA GLU A 138 -10.65 -1.87 -5.65
C GLU A 138 -11.72 -2.96 -5.71
N TYR A 139 -11.34 -4.19 -6.08
CA TYR A 139 -12.27 -5.32 -6.05
C TYR A 139 -12.82 -5.56 -4.64
N ALA A 140 -11.96 -5.49 -3.62
CA ALA A 140 -12.36 -5.68 -2.23
C ALA A 140 -13.24 -4.54 -1.70
N LEU A 141 -12.96 -3.30 -2.11
CA LEU A 141 -13.77 -2.14 -1.75
C LEU A 141 -15.18 -2.23 -2.33
N ILE A 142 -15.31 -2.39 -3.65
CA ILE A 142 -16.63 -2.38 -4.28
C ILE A 142 -17.45 -3.63 -3.94
N PHE A 143 -16.81 -4.80 -3.76
CA PHE A 143 -17.51 -5.99 -3.26
C PHE A 143 -18.07 -5.74 -1.85
N ARG A 144 -17.27 -5.13 -0.95
CA ARG A 144 -17.73 -4.79 0.41
C ARG A 144 -18.97 -3.90 0.36
N ASP A 145 -18.97 -2.86 -0.46
CA ASP A 145 -20.11 -1.94 -0.53
C ASP A 145 -21.34 -2.60 -1.16
N MET A 146 -21.15 -3.46 -2.17
CA MET A 146 -22.22 -4.26 -2.76
C MET A 146 -22.83 -5.25 -1.75
N ALA A 147 -21.99 -5.89 -0.93
CA ALA A 147 -22.43 -6.83 0.10
C ALA A 147 -23.16 -6.13 1.26
N ASP A 148 -22.64 -5.00 1.72
CA ASP A 148 -23.30 -4.16 2.73
C ASP A 148 -24.67 -3.68 2.24
N GLU A 149 -24.76 -3.20 1.00
CA GLU A 149 -26.04 -2.81 0.38
C GLU A 149 -27.02 -3.98 0.24
N ALA A 150 -26.53 -5.22 0.11
CA ALA A 150 -27.35 -6.42 0.08
C ALA A 150 -27.84 -6.87 1.47
N GLY A 151 -27.47 -6.12 2.52
CA GLY A 151 -27.77 -6.43 3.92
C GLY A 151 -26.86 -7.51 4.52
N LEU A 152 -25.71 -7.80 3.89
CA LEU A 152 -24.77 -8.79 4.37
C LEU A 152 -23.81 -8.17 5.39
N THR A 153 -23.49 -8.91 6.45
CA THR A 153 -22.40 -8.54 7.35
C THR A 153 -21.07 -8.86 6.68
N VAL A 154 -20.32 -7.83 6.29
CA VAL A 154 -19.09 -7.93 5.50
C VAL A 154 -17.96 -7.09 6.10
N ARG A 155 -16.73 -7.56 5.93
CA ARG A 155 -15.50 -6.82 6.26
C ARG A 155 -14.45 -6.99 5.16
N ARG A 156 -13.57 -6.00 5.04
CA ARG A 156 -12.41 -6.06 4.13
C ARG A 156 -11.20 -6.54 4.90
N ALA A 157 -10.59 -7.63 4.46
CA ALA A 157 -9.33 -8.11 4.98
C ALA A 157 -8.18 -7.44 4.22
N ARG A 158 -7.17 -6.94 4.93
CA ARG A 158 -5.99 -6.27 4.37
C ARG A 158 -4.71 -6.83 4.94
N CYS A 159 -3.82 -7.22 4.05
CA CYS A 159 -2.48 -7.71 4.33
C CYS A 159 -1.49 -6.67 3.78
N PHE A 160 -1.17 -5.65 4.58
CA PHE A 160 -0.37 -4.52 4.11
C PHE A 160 1.04 -4.95 3.70
N GLY A 161 1.70 -5.79 4.51
CA GLY A 161 3.08 -6.25 4.25
C GLY A 161 3.24 -7.00 2.93
N GLU A 162 2.15 -7.54 2.39
CA GLU A 162 2.15 -8.31 1.14
C GLU A 162 1.27 -7.67 0.04
N ASP A 163 0.86 -6.41 0.19
CA ASP A 163 0.04 -5.66 -0.79
C ASP A 163 -1.12 -6.51 -1.33
N HIS A 164 -1.95 -7.02 -0.42
CA HIS A 164 -3.11 -7.81 -0.80
C HIS A 164 -4.35 -7.52 0.06
N GLU A 165 -5.50 -7.54 -0.60
CA GLU A 165 -6.80 -7.25 0.01
C GLU A 165 -7.87 -8.21 -0.55
N TRP A 166 -8.81 -8.60 0.30
CA TRP A 166 -9.96 -9.44 -0.02
C TRP A 166 -11.09 -9.15 0.97
N ASN A 167 -12.16 -9.95 0.97
CA ASN A 167 -13.30 -9.76 1.87
C ASN A 167 -13.61 -11.00 2.70
N GLU A 168 -14.37 -10.79 3.77
CA GLU A 168 -15.04 -11.86 4.49
C GLU A 168 -16.51 -11.49 4.69
N VAL A 169 -17.40 -12.44 4.47
CA VAL A 169 -18.85 -12.31 4.70
C VAL A 169 -19.26 -13.28 5.79
N LEU A 170 -20.02 -12.82 6.79
CA LEU A 170 -20.54 -13.66 7.85
C LEU A 170 -21.78 -14.40 7.35
N ILE A 171 -21.70 -15.74 7.26
CA ILE A 171 -22.80 -16.60 6.80
C ILE A 171 -22.98 -17.69 7.85
N ASN A 172 -24.19 -17.83 8.40
CA ASN A 172 -24.53 -18.83 9.42
C ASN A 172 -23.53 -18.85 10.59
N GLY A 173 -23.12 -17.67 11.07
CA GLY A 173 -22.18 -17.51 12.19
C GLY A 173 -20.70 -17.76 11.85
N THR A 174 -20.37 -18.05 10.58
CA THR A 174 -18.99 -18.30 10.14
C THR A 174 -18.55 -17.25 9.13
N TRP A 175 -17.36 -16.69 9.31
CA TRP A 175 -16.74 -15.84 8.29
C TRP A 175 -16.35 -16.70 7.09
N ILE A 176 -16.82 -16.34 5.90
CA ILE A 176 -16.51 -16.97 4.63
C ILE A 176 -15.57 -16.04 3.87
N VAL A 177 -14.43 -16.56 3.42
CA VAL A 177 -13.43 -15.76 2.69
C VAL A 177 -13.88 -15.58 1.25
N ILE A 178 -13.92 -14.33 0.80
CA ILE A 178 -14.37 -13.92 -0.52
C ILE A 178 -13.26 -13.17 -1.24
N ASP A 179 -12.98 -13.58 -2.47
CA ASP A 179 -11.96 -12.94 -3.31
C ASP A 179 -12.46 -12.76 -4.74
N ALA A 180 -13.05 -11.60 -4.95
CA ALA A 180 -13.64 -11.19 -6.22
C ALA A 180 -12.62 -11.17 -7.39
N THR A 181 -11.31 -11.14 -7.13
CA THR A 181 -10.31 -11.17 -8.20
C THR A 181 -10.18 -12.53 -8.89
N ARG A 182 -10.78 -13.58 -8.31
CA ARG A 182 -10.70 -14.97 -8.81
C ARG A 182 -11.87 -15.38 -9.70
N VAL A 183 -12.92 -14.57 -9.77
CA VAL A 183 -14.15 -14.92 -10.48
C VAL A 183 -13.84 -15.14 -11.97
N GLY A 184 -14.27 -16.28 -12.52
CA GLY A 184 -14.00 -16.68 -13.90
C GLY A 184 -12.59 -17.21 -14.18
N THR A 185 -11.71 -17.30 -13.16
CA THR A 185 -10.31 -17.76 -13.34
C THR A 185 -9.92 -18.94 -12.44
N ALA A 186 -10.69 -19.21 -11.39
CA ALA A 186 -10.46 -20.32 -10.46
C ALA A 186 -11.72 -21.18 -10.27
N LYS A 187 -11.53 -22.46 -9.90
CA LYS A 187 -12.63 -23.41 -9.65
C LYS A 187 -13.56 -22.98 -8.51
N ASP A 188 -13.01 -22.35 -7.46
CA ASP A 188 -13.78 -21.81 -6.33
C ASP A 188 -14.54 -20.52 -6.68
N ASN A 189 -14.27 -19.93 -7.84
CA ASN A 189 -14.86 -18.68 -8.31
C ASN A 189 -14.81 -17.55 -7.27
N GLY A 190 -13.82 -17.56 -6.37
CA GLY A 190 -13.68 -16.56 -5.29
C GLY A 190 -14.60 -16.75 -4.09
N TYR A 191 -15.40 -17.83 -4.00
CA TYR A 191 -16.26 -18.11 -2.86
C TYR A 191 -15.64 -19.14 -1.90
N ASN A 192 -15.69 -18.86 -0.60
CA ASN A 192 -15.12 -19.70 0.46
C ASN A 192 -13.68 -20.15 0.20
N VAL A 193 -12.84 -19.18 -0.17
CA VAL A 193 -11.44 -19.44 -0.50
C VAL A 193 -10.69 -19.85 0.77
N SER A 194 -9.91 -20.93 0.70
CA SER A 194 -9.24 -21.41 1.92
C SER A 194 -8.21 -20.38 2.44
N PRO A 195 -8.09 -20.18 3.77
CA PRO A 195 -7.07 -19.30 4.33
C PRO A 195 -5.64 -19.69 3.91
N LYS A 196 -5.34 -21.00 3.85
CA LYS A 196 -4.08 -21.55 3.31
C LYS A 196 -3.82 -21.12 1.87
N PHE A 197 -4.86 -21.00 1.04
CA PHE A 197 -4.69 -20.47 -0.30
C PHE A 197 -4.34 -18.98 -0.26
N MET A 198 -4.96 -18.18 0.61
CA MET A 198 -4.61 -16.76 0.75
C MET A 198 -3.17 -16.57 1.18
N GLU A 199 -2.73 -17.38 2.14
CA GLU A 199 -1.35 -17.44 2.57
C GLU A 199 -0.37 -17.74 1.42
N LYS A 200 -0.67 -18.75 0.60
CA LYS A 200 0.10 -19.02 -0.62
C LYS A 200 0.01 -17.89 -1.65
N LYS A 201 -1.14 -17.25 -1.81
CA LYS A 201 -1.35 -16.19 -2.80
C LYS A 201 -0.48 -14.97 -2.50
N VAL A 202 -0.27 -14.66 -1.22
CA VAL A 202 0.55 -13.52 -0.80
C VAL A 202 2.06 -13.77 -0.90
N ALA A 203 2.52 -15.02 -1.10
CA ALA A 203 3.94 -15.37 -1.33
C ALA A 203 4.60 -14.59 -2.50
N GLY A 204 3.80 -14.20 -3.49
CA GLY A 204 4.28 -13.53 -4.70
C GLY A 204 5.26 -14.35 -5.53
N ASN A 205 6.12 -13.64 -6.29
CA ASN A 205 7.00 -14.23 -7.32
C ASN A 205 8.37 -14.68 -6.78
N ARG A 206 8.59 -14.72 -5.46
CA ARG A 206 9.89 -15.10 -4.87
C ARG A 206 10.16 -16.61 -4.89
N GLY A 207 9.27 -17.41 -5.46
CA GLY A 207 9.50 -18.84 -5.67
C GLY A 207 9.51 -19.67 -4.38
N THR A 208 9.04 -19.12 -3.26
CA THR A 208 8.84 -19.91 -2.04
C THR A 208 7.60 -20.78 -2.23
N THR A 209 7.71 -22.05 -1.86
CA THR A 209 6.61 -23.04 -1.95
C THR A 209 5.50 -22.76 -0.93
N GLU A 210 5.84 -22.00 0.11
CA GLU A 210 4.98 -21.57 1.21
C GLU A 210 5.05 -20.03 1.25
N GLY A 211 3.90 -19.38 1.08
CA GLY A 211 3.79 -17.95 1.33
C GLY A 211 3.60 -17.73 2.81
N ASN A 212 4.03 -16.58 3.31
CA ASN A 212 3.79 -16.23 4.70
C ASN A 212 3.04 -14.89 4.77
N VAL A 213 1.91 -14.92 5.46
CA VAL A 213 1.14 -13.72 5.78
C VAL A 213 1.80 -13.03 6.96
N SER A 214 2.08 -11.73 6.85
CA SER A 214 2.70 -11.00 7.95
C SER A 214 1.70 -10.66 9.06
N TYR A 215 0.68 -9.89 8.69
CA TYR A 215 -0.32 -9.34 9.57
C TYR A 215 -1.56 -8.99 8.76
N VAL A 216 -2.73 -9.44 9.22
CA VAL A 216 -4.01 -9.21 8.54
C VAL A 216 -4.96 -8.51 9.48
N ILE A 217 -5.50 -7.39 9.02
CA ILE A 217 -6.62 -6.73 9.67
C ILE A 217 -7.90 -6.94 8.89
N ALA A 218 -9.02 -7.00 9.61
CA ALA A 218 -10.35 -6.79 9.05
C ALA A 218 -10.82 -5.38 9.35
N GLU A 219 -11.32 -4.69 8.32
CA GLU A 219 -11.87 -3.34 8.39
C GLU A 219 -13.36 -3.37 8.00
N TYR A 220 -14.22 -2.94 8.93
CA TYR A 220 -15.66 -2.79 8.71
C TYR A 220 -15.97 -1.42 8.07
N LEU A 221 -17.16 -1.26 7.49
CA LEU A 221 -17.56 0.02 6.88
C LEU A 221 -17.61 1.18 7.89
N ASN A 222 -17.88 0.89 9.17
CA ASN A 222 -17.88 1.89 10.24
C ASN A 222 -16.47 2.30 10.71
N GLY A 223 -15.41 1.77 10.09
CA GLY A 223 -14.02 2.06 10.45
C GLY A 223 -13.47 1.22 11.61
N THR A 224 -14.26 0.30 12.18
CA THR A 224 -13.75 -0.66 13.16
C THR A 224 -12.68 -1.54 12.51
N ILE A 225 -11.55 -1.72 13.20
CA ILE A 225 -10.44 -2.56 12.75
C ILE A 225 -10.21 -3.66 13.78
N VAL A 226 -10.07 -4.90 13.33
CA VAL A 226 -9.75 -6.07 14.18
C VAL A 226 -8.61 -6.88 13.58
N ASP A 227 -7.73 -7.39 14.43
CA ASP A 227 -6.69 -8.35 14.01
C ASP A 227 -7.34 -9.71 13.70
N ILE A 228 -7.06 -10.24 12.52
CA ILE A 228 -7.52 -11.56 12.07
C ILE A 228 -6.37 -12.44 11.56
N THR A 229 -5.13 -12.10 11.92
CA THR A 229 -3.90 -12.77 11.45
C THR A 229 -3.96 -14.27 11.73
N SER A 230 -4.39 -14.67 12.94
CA SER A 230 -4.48 -16.08 13.36
C SER A 230 -5.43 -16.94 12.52
N ARG A 231 -6.29 -16.33 11.71
CA ARG A 231 -7.18 -17.03 10.78
C ARG A 231 -6.46 -17.48 9.50
N TYR A 232 -5.34 -16.84 9.16
CA TYR A 232 -4.61 -17.06 7.90
C TYR A 232 -3.28 -17.77 8.08
N THR A 233 -2.66 -17.64 9.26
CA THR A 233 -1.31 -18.13 9.58
C THR A 233 -1.23 -18.37 11.09
N LYS A 234 -0.34 -19.24 11.56
CA LYS A 234 -0.08 -19.32 13.00
C LYS A 234 0.67 -18.07 13.46
N ILE A 235 0.41 -17.67 14.70
CA ILE A 235 0.98 -16.45 15.27
C ILE A 235 2.24 -16.72 16.08
N VAL A 236 3.19 -15.80 15.98
CA VAL A 236 4.40 -15.70 16.79
C VAL A 236 4.30 -14.45 17.65
N ASN A 237 4.45 -14.61 18.96
CA ASN A 237 4.52 -13.49 19.89
C ASN A 237 5.96 -12.97 19.96
N ILE A 238 6.15 -11.70 19.62
CA ILE A 238 7.47 -11.08 19.55
C ILE A 238 7.62 -10.11 20.70
N SER A 239 8.70 -10.24 21.46
CA SER A 239 9.10 -9.28 22.49
C SER A 239 10.44 -8.66 22.14
N ILE A 240 10.49 -7.33 22.09
CA ILE A 240 11.67 -6.58 21.68
C ILE A 240 12.10 -5.69 22.83
N ALA A 241 13.32 -5.87 23.30
CA ALA A 241 13.97 -4.98 24.24
C ALA A 241 14.83 -3.96 23.47
N ALA A 242 14.71 -2.67 23.79
CA ALA A 242 15.52 -1.61 23.21
C ALA A 242 16.56 -1.11 24.21
N GLN A 243 17.81 -1.01 23.76
CA GLN A 243 18.95 -0.54 24.56
C GLN A 243 19.83 0.44 23.76
N ASP A 244 20.55 1.30 24.47
CA ASP A 244 21.65 2.08 23.90
C ASP A 244 22.97 1.27 23.85
N GLU A 245 24.05 1.87 23.34
CA GLU A 245 25.36 1.22 23.26
C GLU A 245 26.00 0.92 24.62
N ASN A 246 25.50 1.53 25.70
CA ASN A 246 25.96 1.30 27.07
C ASN A 246 25.14 0.22 27.79
N GLY A 247 24.13 -0.35 27.13
CA GLY A 247 23.23 -1.35 27.70
C GLY A 247 22.08 -0.76 28.53
N ASN A 248 21.90 0.57 28.55
CA ASN A 248 20.77 1.19 29.23
C ASN A 248 19.48 0.92 28.45
N THR A 249 18.40 0.58 29.16
CA THR A 249 17.08 0.37 28.55
C THR A 249 16.49 1.67 28.04
N LEU A 250 15.90 1.64 26.85
CA LEU A 250 15.32 2.82 26.19
C LEU A 250 13.79 2.72 26.14
N SER A 251 13.12 3.59 26.91
CA SER A 251 11.67 3.80 26.82
C SER A 251 11.30 4.70 25.63
N ASN A 252 10.05 4.65 25.19
CA ASN A 252 9.50 5.51 24.12
C ASN A 252 10.17 5.35 22.75
N VAL A 253 10.84 4.23 22.49
CA VAL A 253 11.39 3.88 21.18
C VAL A 253 10.26 3.42 20.29
N LYS A 254 10.06 4.08 19.15
CA LYS A 254 9.09 3.66 18.14
C LYS A 254 9.68 2.53 17.32
N ILE A 255 8.99 1.40 17.26
CA ILE A 255 9.36 0.24 16.46
C ILE A 255 8.31 0.06 15.37
N LYS A 256 8.74 0.08 14.10
CA LYS A 256 7.92 -0.22 12.92
C LYS A 256 8.39 -1.51 12.28
N ILE A 257 7.45 -2.26 11.69
CA ILE A 257 7.75 -3.54 11.05
C ILE A 257 7.54 -3.42 9.54
N LYS A 258 8.54 -3.84 8.78
CA LYS A 258 8.44 -4.04 7.33
C LYS A 258 8.57 -5.53 7.01
N SER A 259 7.79 -6.01 6.05
CA SER A 259 7.81 -7.38 5.57
C SER A 259 8.67 -7.49 4.31
N ASN A 260 9.39 -8.61 4.22
CA ASN A 260 10.08 -9.08 3.03
C ASN A 260 9.39 -10.30 2.38
N ASN A 261 8.23 -10.73 2.90
CA ASN A 261 7.58 -11.98 2.49
C ASN A 261 7.19 -11.96 1.00
N ARG A 262 6.73 -10.81 0.49
CA ARG A 262 6.38 -10.64 -0.93
C ARG A 262 7.28 -9.66 -1.67
N TYR A 263 7.40 -8.46 -1.13
CA TYR A 263 8.18 -7.35 -1.66
C TYR A 263 9.26 -6.95 -0.68
N SER A 264 10.32 -6.30 -1.14
CA SER A 264 11.40 -5.88 -0.25
C SER A 264 10.95 -4.70 0.61
N ALA A 265 11.10 -4.83 1.93
CA ALA A 265 10.88 -3.79 2.92
C ALA A 265 9.50 -3.09 2.81
N TYR A 266 8.45 -3.87 2.58
CA TYR A 266 7.10 -3.33 2.44
C TYR A 266 6.47 -3.06 3.80
N ASP A 267 5.78 -1.93 3.94
CA ASP A 267 5.24 -1.50 5.23
C ASP A 267 4.05 -2.37 5.67
N THR A 268 4.14 -2.97 6.86
CA THR A 268 3.04 -3.75 7.46
C THR A 268 2.00 -2.85 8.14
N ARG A 269 2.31 -1.56 8.31
CA ARG A 269 1.60 -0.58 9.15
C ARG A 269 1.55 -0.91 10.63
N LEU A 270 2.24 -1.96 11.06
CA LEU A 270 2.43 -2.22 12.48
C LEU A 270 3.50 -1.30 13.03
N SER A 271 3.12 -0.61 14.10
CA SER A 271 4.06 0.14 14.92
C SER A 271 3.63 0.12 16.37
N ASN A 272 4.60 0.00 17.26
CA ASN A 272 4.38 0.10 18.69
C ASN A 272 5.55 0.86 19.32
N THR A 273 5.39 1.26 20.58
CA THR A 273 6.39 2.03 21.31
C THR A 273 6.82 1.27 22.55
N THR A 274 8.12 1.28 22.87
CA THR A 274 8.62 0.63 24.08
C THR A 274 8.09 1.29 25.35
N ASN A 275 7.75 0.46 26.34
CA ASN A 275 7.29 0.90 27.65
C ASN A 275 8.45 1.43 28.52
N GLN A 276 8.18 1.72 29.79
CA GLN A 276 9.18 2.21 30.74
C GLN A 276 10.36 1.24 30.97
N ASN A 277 10.15 -0.06 30.75
CA ASN A 277 11.20 -1.09 30.86
C ASN A 277 11.95 -1.29 29.53
N GLY A 278 11.68 -0.45 28.52
CA GLY A 278 12.28 -0.56 27.19
C GLY A 278 11.78 -1.75 26.36
N ILE A 279 10.61 -2.31 26.69
CA ILE A 279 10.04 -3.47 26.00
C ILE A 279 8.83 -3.07 25.17
N CYS A 280 8.72 -3.59 23.94
CA CYS A 280 7.47 -3.60 23.18
C CYS A 280 7.17 -4.99 22.64
N SER A 281 5.90 -5.25 22.31
CA SER A 281 5.47 -6.54 21.81
C SER A 281 4.61 -6.42 20.55
N PHE A 282 4.64 -7.48 19.74
CA PHE A 282 3.88 -7.65 18.51
C PHE A 282 3.41 -9.10 18.36
N THR A 283 2.43 -9.30 17.49
CA THR A 283 1.98 -10.62 17.03
C THR A 283 2.04 -10.62 15.51
N LEU A 284 2.75 -11.59 14.92
CA LEU A 284 2.97 -11.71 13.47
C LEU A 284 2.86 -13.17 13.02
N GLY A 285 2.60 -13.40 11.73
CA GLY A 285 2.90 -14.69 11.10
C GLY A 285 4.41 -14.89 10.91
N GLY A 286 4.81 -16.10 10.52
CA GLY A 286 6.21 -16.38 10.16
C GLY A 286 6.71 -15.53 8.98
N GLY A 287 8.02 -15.48 8.73
CA GLY A 287 8.55 -14.75 7.58
C GLY A 287 9.88 -14.05 7.80
N ASP A 288 10.18 -13.15 6.86
CA ASP A 288 11.37 -12.29 6.81
C ASP A 288 10.93 -10.85 7.06
N TYR A 289 11.49 -10.24 8.11
CA TYR A 289 11.07 -8.94 8.62
C TYR A 289 12.24 -8.00 8.87
N ILE A 290 11.97 -6.70 8.73
CA ILE A 290 12.86 -5.62 9.16
C ILE A 290 12.16 -4.85 10.29
N PHE A 291 12.81 -4.80 11.45
CA PHE A 291 12.39 -4.01 12.60
C PHE A 291 13.15 -2.67 12.59
N GLU A 292 12.46 -1.58 12.29
CA GLU A 292 12.99 -0.22 12.30
C GLU A 292 12.69 0.40 13.67
N SER A 293 13.74 0.65 14.46
CA SER A 293 13.65 1.21 15.82
C SER A 293 14.23 2.61 15.83
N ILE A 294 13.48 3.61 16.32
CA ILE A 294 13.90 5.01 16.34
C ILE A 294 13.41 5.74 17.60
N THR A 295 14.25 6.59 18.20
CA THR A 295 13.85 7.53 19.28
C THR A 295 13.34 8.86 18.71
N ASN A 296 12.63 9.64 19.52
CA ASN A 296 12.09 10.94 19.12
C ASN A 296 13.03 12.13 19.42
N ASP A 297 14.33 11.87 19.61
CA ASP A 297 15.30 12.91 19.93
C ASP A 297 15.70 13.73 18.70
N ILE A 298 16.30 14.91 18.92
CA ILE A 298 16.84 15.77 17.85
C ILE A 298 17.87 14.99 17.02
N ILE A 299 18.79 14.31 17.69
CA ILE A 299 19.67 13.33 17.07
C ILE A 299 19.15 11.96 17.52
N PRO A 300 18.31 11.30 16.72
CA PRO A 300 17.66 10.08 17.14
C PRO A 300 18.67 8.94 17.26
N LEU A 301 18.41 8.04 18.21
CA LEU A 301 19.01 6.71 18.20
C LEU A 301 18.22 5.86 17.20
N PHE A 302 18.93 5.08 16.37
CA PHE A 302 18.34 4.31 15.28
C PHE A 302 18.95 2.91 15.16
N ARG A 303 18.12 1.94 14.80
CA ARG A 303 18.57 0.61 14.36
C ARG A 303 17.56 -0.01 13.40
N GLU A 304 18.05 -0.59 12.32
CA GLU A 304 17.34 -1.61 11.55
C GLU A 304 17.90 -2.99 11.90
N LYS A 305 17.01 -3.95 12.15
CA LYS A 305 17.37 -5.36 12.39
C LYS A 305 16.51 -6.25 11.53
N SER A 306 17.13 -7.04 10.65
CA SER A 306 16.44 -8.06 9.86
C SER A 306 16.41 -9.38 10.63
N ILE A 307 15.26 -10.04 10.66
CA ILE A 307 15.09 -11.35 11.30
C ILE A 307 14.18 -12.21 10.43
N VAL A 308 14.58 -13.47 10.26
CA VAL A 308 13.76 -14.51 9.64
C VAL A 308 13.37 -15.51 10.73
N PHE A 309 12.10 -15.86 10.81
CA PHE A 309 11.59 -16.87 11.74
C PHE A 309 10.41 -17.64 11.13
N THR A 310 10.16 -18.84 11.64
CA THR A 310 9.01 -19.66 11.25
C THR A 310 7.93 -19.64 12.33
N GLU A 311 6.74 -20.08 11.95
CA GLU A 311 5.57 -20.21 12.82
C GLU A 311 5.70 -21.27 13.93
N ASP A 312 6.72 -22.12 13.86
CA ASP A 312 6.98 -23.15 14.87
C ASP A 312 7.64 -22.58 16.15
N ILE A 313 8.02 -21.31 16.12
CA ILE A 313 8.58 -20.58 17.26
C ILE A 313 7.45 -19.72 17.86
N PRO A 314 6.73 -20.17 18.90
CA PRO A 314 5.55 -19.44 19.39
C PRO A 314 5.90 -18.11 20.06
N ASN A 315 7.14 -17.98 20.57
CA ASN A 315 7.63 -16.76 21.21
C ASN A 315 9.05 -16.45 20.73
N LEU A 316 9.26 -15.22 20.25
CA LEU A 316 10.55 -14.72 19.78
C LEU A 316 10.95 -13.50 20.60
N ASN A 317 12.07 -13.59 21.32
CA ASN A 317 12.58 -12.50 22.14
C ASN A 317 13.94 -12.04 21.60
N PHE A 318 14.14 -10.74 21.42
CA PHE A 318 15.45 -10.21 21.06
C PHE A 318 15.66 -8.77 21.49
N THR A 319 16.93 -8.38 21.59
CA THR A 319 17.34 -7.00 21.86
C THR A 319 17.75 -6.28 20.57
N VAL A 320 17.40 -5.01 20.49
CA VAL A 320 17.94 -4.04 19.53
C VAL A 320 18.81 -3.03 20.26
N VAL A 321 20.04 -2.87 19.80
CA VAL A 321 20.99 -1.87 20.31
C VAL A 321 21.01 -0.71 19.32
N LEU A 322 20.50 0.44 19.75
CA LEU A 322 20.36 1.63 18.92
C LEU A 322 21.61 2.51 19.01
N LYS A 323 21.93 3.19 17.91
CA LYS A 323 23.07 4.10 17.80
C LYS A 323 22.62 5.47 17.30
N SER A 324 23.31 6.52 17.69
CA SER A 324 23.03 7.88 17.21
C SER A 324 23.15 7.95 15.68
N ASP A 325 22.08 8.40 15.01
CA ASP A 325 22.04 8.60 13.56
C ASP A 325 21.27 9.88 13.20
N TRP A 326 22.00 10.98 13.04
CA TRP A 326 21.43 12.28 12.69
C TRP A 326 20.73 12.29 11.33
N THR A 327 21.04 11.36 10.43
CA THR A 327 20.44 11.31 9.08
C THR A 327 18.98 10.88 9.12
N LYS A 328 18.52 10.33 10.25
CA LYS A 328 17.15 9.88 10.47
C LYS A 328 16.22 10.98 10.99
N ASN A 329 16.76 12.15 11.33
CA ASN A 329 15.95 13.34 11.55
C ASN A 329 15.74 14.06 10.21
N GLU A 330 14.53 13.97 9.65
CA GLU A 330 14.22 14.56 8.34
C GLU A 330 14.48 16.07 8.30
N VAL A 331 14.14 16.81 9.36
CA VAL A 331 14.33 18.27 9.42
C VAL A 331 15.81 18.62 9.39
N LEU A 332 16.64 17.97 10.19
CA LEU A 332 18.09 18.18 10.17
C LEU A 332 18.68 17.75 8.84
N PHE A 333 18.29 16.59 8.33
CA PHE A 333 18.78 16.08 7.05
C PHE A 333 18.45 17.05 5.90
N TYR A 334 17.20 17.45 5.75
CA TYR A 334 16.78 18.41 4.71
C TYR A 334 17.33 19.81 4.96
N GLY A 335 17.51 20.23 6.22
CA GLY A 335 18.17 21.49 6.57
C GLY A 335 19.62 21.51 6.09
N VAL A 336 20.38 20.45 6.34
CA VAL A 336 21.76 20.29 5.87
C VAL A 336 21.82 20.26 4.34
N ILE A 337 20.95 19.49 3.69
CA ILE A 337 20.90 19.43 2.22
C ILE A 337 20.54 20.81 1.62
N SER A 338 19.54 21.49 2.18
CA SER A 338 19.13 22.83 1.75
C SER A 338 20.26 23.85 1.94
N GLY A 339 20.94 23.84 3.09
CA GLY A 339 22.09 24.70 3.35
C GLY A 339 23.22 24.48 2.36
N ILE A 340 23.52 23.22 2.01
CA ILE A 340 24.49 22.86 0.97
C ILE A 340 24.05 23.41 -0.40
N VAL A 341 22.79 23.23 -0.78
CA VAL A 341 22.26 23.74 -2.06
C VAL A 341 22.36 25.26 -2.14
N ILE A 342 21.97 25.97 -1.07
CA ILE A 342 22.05 27.43 -0.98
C ILE A 342 23.52 27.90 -1.09
N ALA A 343 24.45 27.27 -0.37
CA ALA A 343 25.88 27.60 -0.45
C ALA A 343 26.43 27.42 -1.88
N VAL A 344 26.05 26.34 -2.57
CA VAL A 344 26.40 26.11 -3.98
C VAL A 344 25.85 27.21 -4.88
N LEU A 345 24.60 27.62 -4.69
CA LEU A 345 23.98 28.72 -5.43
C LEU A 345 24.71 30.05 -5.20
N PHE A 346 25.09 30.36 -3.96
CA PHE A 346 25.87 31.56 -3.65
C PHE A 346 27.24 31.57 -4.32
N ILE A 347 27.99 30.46 -4.24
CA ILE A 347 29.28 30.30 -4.93
C ILE A 347 29.11 30.50 -6.44
N PHE A 348 28.03 29.93 -7.02
CA PHE A 348 27.72 30.05 -8.43
C PHE A 348 27.40 31.50 -8.85
N ILE A 349 26.59 32.21 -8.08
CA ILE A 349 26.26 33.63 -8.32
C ILE A 349 27.53 34.49 -8.24
N PHE A 350 28.36 34.27 -7.22
CA PHE A 350 29.62 34.99 -7.04
C PHE A 350 30.58 34.74 -8.20
N TYR A 351 30.68 33.50 -8.68
CA TYR A 351 31.47 33.14 -9.85
C TYR A 351 30.98 33.82 -11.14
N ILE A 352 29.65 33.87 -11.39
CA ILE A 352 29.09 34.59 -12.55
C ILE A 352 29.44 36.08 -12.49
N LYS A 353 29.30 36.70 -11.31
CA LYS A 353 29.65 38.11 -11.12
C LYS A 353 31.13 38.37 -11.44
N LYS A 354 32.03 37.49 -11.00
CA LYS A 354 33.47 37.62 -11.25
C LYS A 354 33.87 37.50 -12.73
N LYS A 355 33.08 36.81 -13.56
CA LYS A 355 33.37 36.59 -14.99
C LYS A 355 32.79 37.66 -15.92
N LYS A 356 31.97 38.58 -15.39
CA LYS A 356 31.41 39.74 -16.11
C LYS A 356 32.21 41.04 -15.90
N ILE A 357 33.27 40.97 -15.10
CA ILE A 357 34.33 41.97 -14.95
C ILE A 357 35.56 41.34 -15.61
#